data_AF-A0A7V1M726-F1
#
_entry.id   AF-A0A7V1M726-F1
#
_cell.length_a   1.000
_cell.length_b   1.000
_cell.length_c   1.000
_cell.angle_alpha   90.00
_cell.angle_beta   90.00
_cell.angle_gamma   90.00
#
_symmetry.space_group_name_H-M   'P 1'
#
loop_
_entity.id
_entity.type
_entity.pdbx_description
1 polymer ?
#
loop_
_entity_poly.entity_id
_entity_poly.type
_entity_poly.pdbx_seq_one_letter_code
_entity_poly.pdbx_strand_id
1 'polypeptide(L)' 'MEAERRVSLLFPRSWQLVSVYVPASAVDYVKERNMQYWLSLYERDAEQALQIGERLGFVVPQKTASS' A
#
# COMPACT_ATOMS: atom_id res chain seq x y z
N MET A 1 18.32 16.54 -13.71
CA MET A 1 17.40 16.46 -12.57
C MET A 1 16.79 15.07 -12.57
N GLU A 2 16.78 14.39 -11.43
CA GLU A 2 16.11 13.09 -11.31
C GLU A 2 14.60 13.32 -11.46
N ALA A 3 13.92 12.52 -12.28
CA ALA A 3 12.49 12.71 -12.52
C ALA A 3 11.71 12.36 -11.25
N GLU A 4 10.88 13.28 -10.75
CA GLU A 4 10.01 13.03 -9.61
C GLU A 4 8.70 12.36 -10.06
N ARG A 5 8.19 11.47 -9.21
CA ARG A 5 6.92 10.77 -9.40
C ARG A 5 6.04 10.97 -8.19
N ARG A 6 4.76 11.24 -8.44
CA ARG A 6 3.74 11.30 -7.39
C ARG A 6 3.30 9.89 -7.04
N VAL A 7 3.35 9.55 -5.75
CA VAL A 7 2.95 8.23 -5.21
C VAL A 7 2.11 8.42 -3.94
N SER A 8 1.33 7.40 -3.58
CA SER A 8 0.64 7.33 -2.29
C SER A 8 1.55 6.69 -1.25
N LEU A 9 1.65 7.26 -0.05
CA LEU A 9 2.41 6.73 1.08
C LEU A 9 1.46 6.35 2.22
N LEU A 10 1.53 5.10 2.68
CA LEU A 10 0.73 4.58 3.79
C LEU A 10 1.42 4.82 5.14
N PHE A 11 0.72 5.43 6.08
CA PHE A 11 1.21 5.67 7.43
C PHE A 11 0.78 4.55 8.39
N PRO A 12 1.70 3.83 9.05
CA PRO A 12 1.39 2.59 9.77
C PRO A 12 0.62 2.76 11.09
N ARG A 13 0.49 3.98 11.62
CA ARG A 13 -0.26 4.24 12.87
C ARG A 13 -1.68 4.72 12.60
N SER A 14 -1.87 5.54 11.58
CA SER A 14 -3.16 6.12 11.23
C SER A 14 -3.84 5.44 10.04
N TRP A 15 -3.10 4.59 9.32
CA TRP A 15 -3.52 3.95 8.07
C TRP A 15 -3.98 4.94 6.99
N GLN A 16 -3.52 6.18 7.09
CA GLN A 16 -3.80 7.22 6.13
C GLN A 16 -2.89 7.11 4.90
N LEU A 17 -3.45 7.44 3.75
CA LEU A 17 -2.73 7.58 2.48
C LEU A 17 -2.49 9.06 2.19
N VAL A 18 -1.23 9.42 2.01
CA VAL A 18 -0.81 10.79 1.66
C VAL A 18 -0.11 10.78 0.31
N SER A 19 -0.44 11.73 -0.56
CA SER A 19 0.29 11.93 -1.82
C SER A 19 1.63 12.63 -1.58
N VAL A 20 2.73 12.04 -2.04
CA VAL A 20 4.08 12.62 -1.96
C VAL A 20 4.77 12.55 -3.32
N TYR A 21 5.74 13.45 -3.54
CA TYR A 21 6.67 13.35 -4.68
C TYR A 21 7.95 12.68 -4.21
N VAL A 22 8.41 11.69 -4.98
CA VAL A 22 9.66 10.95 -4.72
C VAL A 22 10.48 10.85 -6.00
N PRO A 23 11.81 10.68 -5.90
CA PRO A 23 12.61 10.30 -7.07
C PRO A 23 12.05 9.04 -7.74
N ALA A 24 12.09 8.96 -9.07
CA ALA A 24 11.58 7.80 -9.81
C ALA A 24 12.20 6.48 -9.34
N SER A 25 13.48 6.51 -8.94
CA SER A 25 14.22 5.38 -8.36
C SER A 25 13.62 4.85 -7.06
N ALA A 26 12.87 5.66 -6.32
CA ALA A 26 12.27 5.29 -5.03
C ALA A 26 10.82 4.78 -5.16
N VAL A 27 10.23 4.79 -6.35
CA VAL A 27 8.81 4.41 -6.54
C VAL A 27 8.56 2.97 -6.11
N ASP A 28 9.42 2.02 -6.51
CA ASP A 28 9.21 0.61 -6.18
C ASP A 28 9.46 0.33 -4.71
N TYR A 29 10.42 1.01 -4.08
CA TYR A 29 10.61 0.99 -2.62
C TYR A 29 9.34 1.44 -1.88
N VAL A 30 8.68 2.52 -2.33
CA VAL A 30 7.42 3.00 -1.70
C VAL A 30 6.31 1.97 -1.85
N LYS A 31 6.19 1.31 -3.00
CA LYS A 31 5.19 0.25 -3.22
C LYS A 31 5.43 -0.94 -2.29
N GLU A 32 6.67 -1.43 -2.21
CA GLU A 32 7.05 -2.53 -1.33
C GLU A 32 6.78 -2.19 0.14
N ARG A 33 7.18 -0.99 0.57
CA ARG A 33 6.91 -0.49 1.93
C ARG A 33 5.41 -0.45 2.23
N ASN A 34 4.59 0.07 1.30
CA ASN A 34 3.14 0.11 1.49
C ASN A 34 2.53 -1.30 1.54
N MET A 35 3.03 -2.24 0.73
CA MET A 35 2.58 -3.64 0.74
C MET A 35 2.82 -4.28 2.11
N GLN A 36 3.99 -4.09 2.71
CA GLN A 36 4.30 -4.62 4.05
C GLN A 36 3.34 -4.09 5.12
N TYR A 37 3.04 -2.79 5.10
CA TYR A 37 2.08 -2.22 6.03
C TYR A 37 0.64 -2.65 5.77
N TRP A 38 0.27 -2.79 4.50
CA TRP A 38 -1.05 -3.27 4.12
C TRP A 38 -1.27 -4.72 4.56
N LEU A 39 -0.29 -5.61 4.38
CA LEU A 39 -0.35 -6.99 4.87
C LEU A 39 -0.49 -7.04 6.40
N SER A 40 0.30 -6.24 7.11
CA SER A 40 0.20 -6.15 8.57
C SER A 40 -1.16 -5.61 9.04
N LEU A 41 -1.77 -4.69 8.29
CA LEU A 41 -3.13 -4.23 8.56
C LEU A 41 -4.15 -5.32 8.25
N TYR A 42 -4.00 -6.06 7.16
CA TYR A 42 -4.91 -7.12 6.75
C TYR A 42 -5.07 -8.21 7.82
N GLU A 43 -3.99 -8.55 8.52
CA GLU A 43 -4.02 -9.49 9.66
C GLU A 43 -4.81 -8.96 10.88
N ARG A 44 -4.90 -7.64 11.04
CA ARG A 44 -5.51 -6.97 12.21
C ARG A 44 -6.94 -6.52 11.96
N ASP A 45 -7.19 -6.00 10.77
CA ASP A 45 -8.45 -5.43 10.31
C ASP A 45 -8.54 -5.60 8.78
N ALA A 46 -9.08 -6.74 8.36
CA ALA A 46 -9.20 -7.08 6.95
C ALA A 46 -10.12 -6.11 6.19
N GLU A 47 -11.19 -5.60 6.81
CA GLU A 47 -12.11 -4.68 6.15
C GLU A 47 -11.42 -3.35 5.83
N GLN A 48 -10.74 -2.76 6.83
CA GLN A 48 -9.97 -1.54 6.62
C GLN A 48 -8.83 -1.74 5.62
N ALA A 49 -8.14 -2.89 5.68
CA ALA A 49 -7.10 -3.24 4.73
C ALA A 49 -7.63 -3.30 3.30
N LEU A 50 -8.78 -3.93 3.06
CA LEU A 50 -9.37 -4.02 1.72
C LEU A 50 -9.64 -2.63 1.13
N GLN A 51 -10.25 -1.72 1.91
CA GLN A 51 -10.49 -0.33 1.50
C GLN A 51 -9.20 0.42 1.13
N ILE A 52 -8.12 0.18 1.88
CA ILE A 52 -6.81 0.81 1.61
C ILE A 52 -6.12 0.14 0.41
N GLY A 53 -6.23 -1.18 0.27
CA GLY A 53 -5.64 -1.96 -0.81
C GLY A 53 -6.17 -1.54 -2.17
N GLU A 54 -7.49 -1.34 -2.28
CA GLU A 54 -8.13 -0.82 -3.50
C GLU A 54 -7.54 0.54 -3.92
N ARG A 55 -7.33 1.44 -2.95
CA ARG A 55 -6.74 2.77 -3.18
C ARG A 55 -5.26 2.72 -3.54
N LEU A 56 -4.56 1.67 -3.15
CA LEU A 56 -3.16 1.40 -3.51
C LEU A 56 -3.05 0.59 -4.82
N GLY A 57 -4.16 0.12 -5.39
CA GLY A 57 -4.17 -0.75 -6.57
C GLY A 57 -3.66 -2.17 -6.27
N PHE A 58 -3.71 -2.60 -5.01
CA PHE A 58 -3.39 -3.98 -4.64
C PHE A 58 -4.55 -4.90 -4.98
N VAL A 59 -4.26 -5.99 -5.70
CA VAL A 59 -5.22 -7.05 -5.95
C VAL A 59 -5.20 -7.98 -4.75
N VAL A 60 -6.35 -8.13 -4.10
CA VAL A 60 -6.51 -9.06 -2.98
C VAL A 60 -6.21 -10.48 -3.49
N PRO A 61 -5.30 -11.23 -2.87
CA PRO A 61 -5.22 -12.66 -3.13
C PRO A 61 -6.57 -13.24 -2.75
N GLN A 62 -7.33 -13.78 -3.70
CA GLN A 62 -8.54 -14.52 -3.35
C GLN A 62 -8.09 -15.60 -2.38
N LYS A 63 -8.58 -15.52 -1.13
CA LYS A 63 -8.39 -16.57 -0.14
C LYS A 63 -8.93 -17.82 -0.83
N THR A 64 -8.05 -18.72 -1.27
CA THR A 64 -8.47 -20.02 -1.76
C THR A 64 -9.27 -20.62 -0.61
N ALA A 65 -10.59 -20.63 -0.76
CA ALA A 65 -11.46 -21.38 0.12
C ALA A 65 -11.06 -22.83 -0.11
N SER A 66 -10.14 -23.33 0.72
CA SER A 66 -9.94 -24.76 0.84
C SER A 66 -11.23 -25.31 1.41
N SER A 67 -12.02 -25.92 0.52
CA SER A 67 -13.14 -26.81 0.84
C SER A 67 -12.67 -27.99 1.67
#